data_AF-A0A661JCP4-F1
#
_entry.id   AF-A0A661JCP4-F1
#
_cell.length_a   1.000
_cell.length_b   1.000
_cell.length_c   1.000
_cell.angle_alpha   90.00
_cell.angle_beta   90.00
_cell.angle_gamma   90.00
#
_symmetry.space_group_name_H-M   'P 1'
#
loop_
_entity.id
_entity.type
_entity.pdbx_description
1 polymer ?
#
loop_
_entity_poly.entity_id
_entity_poly.type
_entity_poly.pdbx_seq_one_letter_code
_entity_poly.pdbx_strand_id
1 'polypeptide(L)'
;RDTRIKNTPEELANYSELLNQFLDRVFDEFGLIICGWSGEWDTALRNAILRSPNRRFTTYWLAKGKLTEEAQHIIRHRRAEVVPIESADKFFTELLEKVESLRELERCHPFSVAVAVETIKRYIAEPRHRIRLHDLVHEETEEVWRELASERFSTQVSSFSKEIFHQRMCQYEAVVERLLALLAALSYHDTGQNAYLLTRSIERLLSVPRHNGVQELLDLQYYPALLLTYASGVSALAAKRFRNLAAILRKPKYRDQALRETGPLLEKVGKLALTLIREKELVPRPNAASEYTPLSNYLFDHLRPLLRDYLPDDAEYEETFDIFEYLLALTYMDLVGDTWSPIGRFAWRYRHGEWEQCPLVEFVKSELEKGASSELLVTGFFSGSADRFAEIVQTHLEWLQKVRRKWV
;
A
#
# COMPACT_ATOMS: atom_id res chain seq x y z
N ARG A 1 -26.00 11.46 37.10
CA ARG A 1 -27.02 12.10 36.24
C ARG A 1 -26.31 13.23 35.51
N ASP A 2 -26.05 13.08 34.22
CA ASP A 2 -25.32 14.06 33.41
C ASP A 2 -26.23 15.29 33.19
N THR A 3 -25.80 16.45 33.67
CA THR A 3 -26.56 17.72 33.65
C THR A 3 -26.61 18.39 32.27
N ARG A 4 -26.02 17.76 31.24
CA ARG A 4 -26.00 18.25 29.86
C ARG A 4 -27.18 17.73 29.02
N ILE A 5 -27.92 16.73 29.50
CA ILE A 5 -29.04 16.13 28.76
C ILE A 5 -30.30 16.96 29.05
N LYS A 6 -30.66 17.81 28.09
CA LYS A 6 -31.91 18.59 28.10
C LYS A 6 -33.07 17.66 27.73
N ASN A 7 -34.06 17.53 28.61
CA ASN A 7 -35.15 16.56 28.43
C ASN A 7 -36.55 17.20 28.41
N THR A 8 -36.67 18.48 28.76
CA THR A 8 -37.96 19.17 28.73
C THR A 8 -38.09 20.07 27.50
N PRO A 9 -39.32 20.28 26.97
CA PRO A 9 -39.57 21.19 25.86
C PRO A 9 -39.06 22.63 26.13
N GLU A 10 -39.08 23.05 27.40
CA GLU A 10 -38.61 24.35 27.86
C GLU A 10 -37.07 24.48 27.80
N GLU A 11 -36.34 23.39 28.09
CA GLU A 11 -34.88 23.34 27.98
C GLU A 11 -34.41 23.32 26.51
N LEU A 12 -35.20 22.74 25.60
CA LEU A 12 -34.93 22.63 24.16
C LEU A 12 -35.44 23.84 23.34
N ALA A 13 -36.06 24.84 23.98
CA ALA A 13 -36.56 26.02 23.29
C ALA A 13 -35.43 26.93 22.79
N ASN A 14 -34.29 26.98 23.50
CA ASN A 14 -33.16 27.83 23.15
C ASN A 14 -31.81 27.12 23.39
N TYR A 15 -30.93 27.21 22.40
CA TYR A 15 -29.54 26.77 22.47
C TYR A 15 -28.61 27.93 22.79
N SER A 16 -27.46 27.63 23.40
CA SER A 16 -26.42 28.63 23.63
C SER A 16 -25.86 29.15 22.30
N GLU A 17 -25.32 30.36 22.30
CA GLU A 17 -24.72 30.97 21.10
C GLU A 17 -23.60 30.10 20.51
N LEU A 18 -22.74 29.55 21.37
CA LEU A 18 -21.65 28.66 20.96
C LEU A 18 -22.16 27.38 20.27
N LEU A 19 -23.25 26.78 20.78
CA LEU A 19 -23.87 25.61 20.15
C LEU A 19 -24.53 25.97 18.82
N ASN A 20 -25.16 27.15 18.73
CA ASN A 20 -25.72 27.62 17.46
C ASN A 20 -24.65 27.84 16.39
N GLN A 21 -23.53 28.47 16.73
CA GLN A 21 -22.40 28.65 15.80
C GLN A 21 -21.84 27.31 15.31
N PHE A 22 -21.74 26.32 16.21
CA PHE A 22 -21.33 24.96 15.83
C PHE A 22 -22.33 24.29 14.89
N LEU A 23 -23.63 24.35 15.20
CA LEU A 23 -24.68 23.79 14.36
C LEU A 23 -24.76 24.48 12.99
N ASP A 24 -24.58 25.80 12.94
CA ASP A 24 -24.56 26.55 11.69
C ASP A 24 -23.43 26.04 10.79
N ARG A 25 -22.24 25.80 11.37
CA ARG A 25 -21.11 25.19 10.65
C ARG A 25 -21.40 23.76 10.21
N VAL A 26 -21.96 22.92 11.08
CA VAL A 26 -22.32 21.53 10.75
C VAL A 26 -23.30 21.49 9.57
N PHE A 27 -24.32 22.34 9.60
CA PHE A 27 -25.36 22.40 8.57
C PHE A 27 -24.91 23.06 7.26
N ASP A 28 -23.79 23.79 7.27
CA ASP A 28 -23.20 24.42 6.08
C ASP A 28 -22.10 23.55 5.43
N GLU A 29 -21.30 22.84 6.24
CA GLU A 29 -20.11 22.10 5.78
C GLU A 29 -20.33 20.60 5.55
N PHE A 30 -21.45 20.03 6.02
CA PHE A 30 -21.68 18.57 5.95
C PHE A 30 -23.06 18.19 5.41
N GLY A 31 -23.11 16.99 4.79
CA GLY A 31 -24.36 16.30 4.49
C GLY A 31 -24.97 15.69 5.74
N LEU A 32 -26.29 15.56 5.77
CA LEU A 32 -27.02 15.10 6.96
C LEU A 32 -27.77 13.82 6.67
N ILE A 33 -27.80 12.90 7.64
CA ILE A 33 -28.73 11.77 7.68
C ILE A 33 -29.56 11.94 8.95
N ILE A 34 -30.83 12.29 8.78
CA ILE A 34 -31.76 12.50 9.90
C ILE A 34 -32.55 11.22 10.11
N CYS A 35 -32.37 10.60 11.28
CA CYS A 35 -33.02 9.34 11.63
C CYS A 35 -33.63 9.43 13.03
N GLY A 36 -34.89 9.00 13.19
CA GLY A 36 -35.54 8.90 14.50
C GLY A 36 -35.93 10.22 15.15
N TRP A 37 -36.01 11.33 14.38
CA TRP A 37 -36.41 12.64 14.88
C TRP A 37 -37.70 13.12 14.19
N SER A 38 -38.69 13.56 14.97
CA SER A 38 -39.99 14.02 14.43
C SER A 38 -40.02 15.51 14.09
N GLY A 39 -39.03 16.28 14.51
CA GLY A 39 -39.01 17.73 14.33
C GLY A 39 -40.03 18.51 15.16
N GLU A 40 -40.88 17.87 15.98
CA GLU A 40 -41.98 18.54 16.68
C GLU A 40 -41.52 19.24 17.98
N TRP A 41 -40.78 18.52 18.81
CA TRP A 41 -40.48 18.91 20.19
C TRP A 41 -39.21 19.76 20.34
N ASP A 42 -38.19 19.50 19.51
CA ASP A 42 -36.93 20.26 19.55
C ASP A 42 -36.99 21.47 18.61
N THR A 43 -37.58 22.55 19.13
CA THR A 43 -37.78 23.78 18.36
C THR A 43 -36.48 24.52 18.07
N ALA A 44 -35.48 24.47 18.97
CA ALA A 44 -34.19 25.11 18.74
C ALA A 44 -33.39 24.43 17.62
N LEU A 45 -33.35 23.10 17.57
CA LEU A 45 -32.69 22.35 16.48
C LEU A 45 -33.40 22.57 15.15
N ARG A 46 -34.74 22.55 15.15
CA ARG A 46 -35.54 22.87 13.97
C ARG A 46 -35.20 24.26 13.44
N ASN A 47 -35.21 25.27 14.30
CA ASN A 47 -34.86 26.63 13.92
C ASN A 47 -33.41 26.74 13.43
N ALA A 48 -32.49 25.94 13.98
CA ALA A 48 -31.11 25.87 13.53
C ALA A 48 -30.96 25.33 12.11
N ILE A 49 -31.72 24.29 11.75
CA ILE A 49 -31.72 23.77 10.38
C ILE A 49 -32.38 24.77 9.43
N LEU A 50 -33.48 25.42 9.85
CA LEU A 50 -34.24 26.36 9.02
C LEU A 50 -33.51 27.68 8.77
N ARG A 51 -32.68 28.15 9.70
CA ARG A 51 -31.88 29.38 9.50
C ARG A 51 -30.65 29.19 8.61
N SER A 52 -30.22 27.95 8.39
CA SER A 52 -29.12 27.64 7.47
C SER A 52 -29.65 27.66 6.02
N PRO A 53 -29.19 28.58 5.15
CA PRO A 53 -29.71 28.75 3.80
C PRO A 53 -29.05 27.81 2.77
N ASN A 54 -27.88 27.26 3.11
CA ASN A 54 -27.06 26.49 2.18
C ASN A 54 -27.61 25.08 1.98
N ARG A 55 -27.50 24.60 0.73
CA ARG A 55 -27.98 23.28 0.27
C ARG A 55 -26.90 22.52 -0.49
N ARG A 56 -25.63 22.89 -0.33
CA ARG A 56 -24.51 22.32 -1.07
C ARG A 56 -24.33 20.82 -0.79
N PHE A 57 -24.62 20.38 0.42
CA PHE A 57 -24.51 18.98 0.82
C PHE A 57 -25.89 18.35 1.02
N THR A 58 -26.05 17.14 0.49
CA THR A 58 -27.33 16.42 0.50
C THR A 58 -27.79 16.11 1.91
N THR A 59 -29.10 16.25 2.14
CA THR A 59 -29.76 15.84 3.38
C THR A 59 -30.67 14.64 3.07
N TYR A 60 -30.54 13.57 3.82
CA TYR A 60 -31.41 12.40 3.78
C TYR A 60 -32.31 12.37 5.01
N TRP A 61 -33.59 12.14 4.82
CA TRP A 61 -34.56 11.99 5.90
C TRP A 61 -35.08 10.56 5.93
N LEU A 62 -34.75 9.82 7.00
CA LEU A 62 -35.18 8.43 7.15
C LEU A 62 -36.58 8.40 7.78
N ALA A 63 -37.58 8.05 6.98
CA ALA A 63 -38.98 8.09 7.39
C ALA A 63 -39.46 6.71 7.85
N LYS A 64 -39.84 6.62 9.13
CA LYS A 64 -40.57 5.46 9.68
C LYS A 64 -42.03 5.85 9.88
N GLY A 65 -42.90 5.50 8.92
CA GLY A 65 -44.32 5.83 8.95
C GLY A 65 -44.62 7.25 8.46
N LYS A 66 -45.71 7.85 8.97
CA LYS A 66 -46.22 9.15 8.49
C LYS A 66 -45.37 10.31 9.03
N LEU A 67 -44.94 11.19 8.14
CA LEU A 67 -44.21 12.42 8.49
C LEU A 67 -45.13 13.45 9.15
N THR A 68 -44.61 14.14 10.15
CA THR A 68 -45.24 15.28 10.83
C THR A 68 -45.18 16.53 9.95
N GLU A 69 -46.03 17.53 10.21
CA GLU A 69 -46.03 18.78 9.44
C GLU A 69 -44.69 19.53 9.55
N GLU A 70 -44.08 19.50 10.74
CA GLU A 70 -42.78 20.10 11.01
C GLU A 70 -41.65 19.39 10.26
N ALA A 71 -41.64 18.05 10.24
CA ALA A 71 -40.69 17.30 9.44
C ALA A 71 -40.84 17.63 7.94
N GLN A 72 -42.07 17.71 7.44
CA GLN A 72 -42.34 18.11 6.06
C GLN A 72 -41.86 19.53 5.73
N HIS A 73 -41.89 20.44 6.70
CA HIS A 73 -41.37 21.79 6.52
C HIS A 73 -39.84 21.77 6.37
N ILE A 74 -39.13 21.04 7.24
CA ILE A 74 -37.66 20.89 7.16
C ILE A 74 -37.23 20.21 5.86
N ILE A 75 -37.90 19.12 5.48
CA ILE A 75 -37.64 18.38 4.24
C ILE A 75 -37.76 19.32 3.02
N ARG A 76 -38.81 20.15 2.96
CA ARG A 76 -39.00 21.13 1.89
C ARG A 76 -37.92 22.21 1.89
N HIS A 77 -37.57 22.72 3.08
CA HIS A 77 -36.54 23.77 3.21
C HIS A 77 -35.15 23.29 2.76
N ARG A 78 -34.76 22.07 3.14
CA ARG A 78 -33.45 21.47 2.81
C ARG A 78 -33.44 20.71 1.47
N ARG A 79 -34.60 20.52 0.83
CA ARG A 79 -34.78 19.59 -0.30
C ARG A 79 -34.25 18.20 0.03
N ALA A 80 -34.59 17.71 1.23
CA ALA A 80 -34.10 16.43 1.69
C ALA A 80 -34.69 15.28 0.88
N GLU A 81 -33.87 14.28 0.58
CA GLU A 81 -34.34 13.02 0.01
C GLU A 81 -34.95 12.16 1.10
N VAL A 82 -36.22 11.80 0.92
CA VAL A 82 -36.95 10.99 1.90
C VAL A 82 -36.73 9.52 1.58
N VAL A 83 -36.12 8.80 2.51
CA VAL A 83 -35.86 7.36 2.39
C VAL A 83 -36.77 6.62 3.37
N PRO A 84 -37.74 5.82 2.88
CA PRO A 84 -38.58 5.02 3.77
C PRO A 84 -37.75 3.89 4.41
N ILE A 85 -37.85 3.75 5.73
CA ILE A 85 -37.13 2.72 6.50
C ILE A 85 -38.07 1.87 7.36
N GLU A 86 -37.71 0.60 7.57
CA GLU A 86 -38.38 -0.30 8.50
C GLU A 86 -37.93 -0.04 9.96
N SER A 87 -36.61 0.03 10.16
CA SER A 87 -35.97 0.38 11.43
C SER A 87 -34.64 1.10 11.17
N ALA A 88 -34.19 1.88 12.15
CA ALA A 88 -32.90 2.54 12.11
C ALA A 88 -31.76 1.51 12.08
N ASP A 89 -31.85 0.49 12.95
CA ASP A 89 -30.83 -0.55 13.06
C ASP A 89 -30.60 -1.27 11.73
N LYS A 90 -31.69 -1.74 11.09
CA LYS A 90 -31.60 -2.42 9.80
C LYS A 90 -31.00 -1.52 8.71
N PHE A 91 -31.45 -0.26 8.63
CA PHE A 91 -30.92 0.68 7.64
C PHE A 91 -29.43 0.94 7.83
N PHE A 92 -28.97 1.19 9.07
CA PHE A 92 -27.56 1.48 9.31
C PHE A 92 -26.67 0.23 9.20
N THR A 93 -27.18 -0.97 9.51
CA THR A 93 -26.48 -2.22 9.21
C THR A 93 -26.30 -2.41 7.71
N GLU A 94 -27.37 -2.30 6.91
CA GLU A 94 -27.28 -2.41 5.45
C GLU A 94 -26.43 -1.30 4.81
N LEU A 95 -26.49 -0.07 5.34
CA LEU A 95 -25.66 1.04 4.88
C LEU A 95 -24.18 0.76 5.19
N LEU A 96 -23.87 0.26 6.39
CA LEU A 96 -22.51 -0.11 6.76
C LEU A 96 -21.98 -1.21 5.85
N GLU A 97 -22.74 -2.30 5.63
CA GLU A 97 -22.37 -3.38 4.72
C GLU A 97 -22.10 -2.88 3.30
N LYS A 98 -22.95 -1.97 2.79
CA LYS A 98 -22.76 -1.35 1.47
C LYS A 98 -21.56 -0.42 1.41
N VAL A 99 -21.31 0.37 2.46
CA VAL A 99 -20.13 1.23 2.55
C VAL A 99 -18.86 0.41 2.67
N GLU A 100 -18.88 -0.70 3.42
CA GLU A 100 -17.75 -1.64 3.51
C GLU A 100 -17.51 -2.32 2.17
N SER A 101 -18.55 -2.78 1.49
CA SER A 101 -18.45 -3.30 0.11
C SER A 101 -17.89 -2.24 -0.86
N LEU A 102 -18.32 -0.98 -0.72
CA LEU A 102 -17.79 0.13 -1.51
C LEU A 102 -16.35 0.48 -1.15
N ARG A 103 -15.94 0.35 0.11
CA ARG A 103 -14.55 0.52 0.57
C ARG A 103 -13.64 -0.59 0.08
N GLU A 104 -14.16 -1.81 -0.02
CA GLU A 104 -13.49 -2.91 -0.72
C GLU A 104 -13.34 -2.59 -2.23
N LEU A 105 -14.26 -1.81 -2.79
CA LEU A 105 -14.20 -1.25 -4.15
C LEU A 105 -13.43 0.10 -4.24
N GLU A 106 -13.08 0.76 -3.13
CA GLU A 106 -12.23 1.98 -3.03
C GLU A 106 -10.74 1.68 -3.26
N ARG A 107 -10.41 0.47 -3.75
CA ARG A 107 -9.27 0.33 -4.66
C ARG A 107 -9.35 1.46 -5.68
N CYS A 108 -8.22 2.11 -5.98
CA CYS A 108 -8.20 3.22 -6.93
C CYS A 108 -9.00 2.79 -8.16
N HIS A 109 -10.11 3.49 -8.48
CA HIS A 109 -11.07 3.03 -9.49
C HIS A 109 -10.29 2.44 -10.67
N PRO A 110 -10.51 1.18 -11.10
CA PRO A 110 -9.62 0.53 -12.06
C PRO A 110 -9.36 1.36 -13.33
N PHE A 111 -10.34 2.20 -13.70
CA PHE A 111 -10.24 3.18 -14.76
C PHE A 111 -9.20 4.30 -14.49
N SER A 112 -9.10 4.84 -13.27
CA SER A 112 -8.10 5.85 -12.91
C SER A 112 -6.68 5.29 -12.94
N VAL A 113 -6.47 4.05 -12.48
CA VAL A 113 -5.18 3.36 -12.55
C VAL A 113 -4.77 3.12 -14.00
N ALA A 114 -5.67 2.55 -14.82
CA ALA A 114 -5.40 2.32 -16.24
C ALA A 114 -5.07 3.62 -17.00
N VAL A 115 -5.81 4.70 -16.75
CA VAL A 115 -5.55 6.02 -17.35
C VAL A 115 -4.19 6.57 -16.90
N ALA A 116 -3.82 6.40 -15.63
CA ALA A 116 -2.53 6.85 -15.10
C ALA A 116 -1.37 6.08 -15.76
N VAL A 117 -1.51 4.76 -15.93
CA VAL A 117 -0.54 3.91 -16.64
C VAL A 117 -0.40 4.30 -18.11
N GLU A 118 -1.50 4.54 -18.83
CA GLU A 118 -1.40 4.99 -20.22
C GLU A 118 -0.79 6.40 -20.35
N THR A 119 -1.00 7.25 -19.34
CA THR A 119 -0.37 8.57 -19.26
C THR A 119 1.14 8.46 -19.07
N ILE A 120 1.60 7.59 -18.16
CA ILE A 120 3.04 7.42 -17.94
C ILE A 120 3.74 6.84 -19.17
N LYS A 121 3.14 5.84 -19.83
CA LYS A 121 3.66 5.27 -21.09
C LYS A 121 3.84 6.35 -22.16
N ARG A 122 2.85 7.24 -22.32
CA ARG A 122 2.93 8.37 -23.26
C ARG A 122 4.05 9.34 -22.90
N TYR A 123 4.24 9.64 -21.62
CA TYR A 123 5.29 10.56 -21.19
C TYR A 123 6.70 9.97 -21.32
N ILE A 124 6.86 8.66 -21.13
CA ILE A 124 8.13 7.95 -21.34
C ILE A 124 8.51 7.93 -22.83
N ALA A 125 7.54 7.74 -23.72
CA ALA A 125 7.77 7.64 -25.16
C ALA A 125 8.37 8.93 -25.77
N GLU A 126 8.10 10.09 -25.18
CA GLU A 126 8.49 11.38 -25.74
C GLU A 126 9.27 12.24 -24.73
N PRO A 127 10.57 12.51 -24.92
CA PRO A 127 11.39 13.27 -23.97
C PRO A 127 10.88 14.67 -23.63
N ARG A 128 10.05 15.28 -24.49
CA ARG A 128 9.40 16.58 -24.23
C ARG A 128 8.47 16.54 -23.02
N HIS A 129 8.00 15.37 -22.61
CA HIS A 129 7.13 15.18 -21.45
C HIS A 129 7.87 14.89 -20.14
N ARG A 130 9.21 14.96 -20.12
CA ARG A 130 10.03 14.66 -18.92
C ARG A 130 9.61 15.39 -17.65
N ILE A 131 9.15 16.64 -17.76
CA ILE A 131 8.70 17.44 -16.62
C ILE A 131 7.37 16.91 -16.10
N ARG A 132 6.41 16.64 -16.99
CA ARG A 132 5.10 16.07 -16.62
C ARG A 132 5.22 14.66 -16.04
N LEU A 133 6.18 13.87 -16.53
CA LEU A 133 6.50 12.56 -15.97
C LEU A 133 7.01 12.69 -14.53
N HIS A 134 7.97 13.59 -14.31
CA HIS A 134 8.49 13.87 -12.99
C HIS A 134 7.38 14.30 -12.03
N ASP A 135 6.57 15.29 -12.44
CA ASP A 135 5.52 15.87 -11.59
C ASP A 135 4.46 14.83 -11.25
N LEU A 136 4.01 14.02 -12.22
CA LEU A 136 3.04 12.94 -11.98
C LEU A 136 3.53 11.93 -10.94
N VAL A 137 4.76 11.43 -11.09
CA VAL A 137 5.31 10.43 -10.16
C VAL A 137 5.58 11.06 -8.80
N HIS A 138 6.05 12.30 -8.77
CA HIS A 138 6.32 13.01 -7.53
C HIS A 138 5.04 13.29 -6.73
N GLU A 139 4.02 13.85 -7.38
CA GLU A 139 2.73 14.16 -6.75
C GLU A 139 2.09 12.90 -6.18
N GLU A 140 2.06 11.81 -6.95
CA GLU A 140 1.51 10.54 -6.47
C GLU A 140 2.32 9.99 -5.27
N THR A 141 3.65 10.05 -5.34
CA THR A 141 4.48 9.59 -4.22
C THR A 141 4.20 10.39 -2.95
N GLU A 142 4.06 11.71 -3.05
CA GLU A 142 3.76 12.57 -1.90
C GLU A 142 2.32 12.40 -1.40
N GLU A 143 1.36 12.08 -2.27
CA GLU A 143 0.00 11.73 -1.88
C GLU A 143 -0.04 10.43 -1.06
N VAL A 144 0.58 9.37 -1.58
CA VAL A 144 0.73 8.09 -0.87
C VAL A 144 1.44 8.31 0.48
N TRP A 145 2.56 9.03 0.50
CA TRP A 145 3.30 9.25 1.75
C TRP A 145 2.47 10.03 2.79
N ARG A 146 1.73 11.06 2.38
CA ARG A 146 0.84 11.82 3.28
C ARG A 146 -0.26 10.95 3.87
N GLU A 147 -0.86 10.08 3.06
CA GLU A 147 -1.88 9.15 3.55
C GLU A 147 -1.27 8.16 4.56
N LEU A 148 -0.11 7.57 4.27
CA LEU A 148 0.61 6.67 5.19
C LEU A 148 1.06 7.37 6.49
N ALA A 149 1.33 8.68 6.42
CA ALA A 149 1.67 9.49 7.59
C ALA A 149 0.45 9.87 8.45
N SER A 150 -0.78 9.75 7.93
CA SER A 150 -2.00 10.10 8.67
C SER A 150 -2.25 9.23 9.90
N GLU A 151 -3.06 9.70 10.84
CA GLU A 151 -3.42 8.97 12.07
C GLU A 151 -4.12 7.63 11.82
N ARG A 152 -4.69 7.42 10.63
CA ARG A 152 -5.22 6.12 10.18
C ARG A 152 -4.19 5.01 10.34
N PHE A 153 -2.91 5.35 10.16
CA PHE A 153 -1.79 4.43 10.23
C PHE A 153 -0.99 4.53 11.55
N SER A 154 -1.64 4.92 12.65
CA SER A 154 -1.01 4.90 13.98
C SER A 154 -0.37 3.53 14.30
N THR A 155 0.82 3.56 14.90
CA THR A 155 1.56 2.39 15.42
C THR A 155 1.27 2.15 16.90
N GLN A 156 0.47 3.02 17.53
CA GLN A 156 0.03 2.90 18.92
C GLN A 156 -1.39 2.35 18.91
N VAL A 157 -1.53 1.08 19.30
CA VAL A 157 -2.82 0.40 19.43
C VAL A 157 -2.98 -0.11 20.86
N SER A 158 -4.21 -0.14 21.36
CA SER A 158 -4.52 -0.59 22.74
C SER A 158 -4.21 -2.07 22.95
N SER A 159 -4.38 -2.88 21.91
CA SER A 159 -4.08 -4.31 21.89
C SER A 159 -3.69 -4.71 20.47
N PHE A 160 -2.51 -5.31 20.31
CA PHE A 160 -2.08 -5.85 19.03
C PHE A 160 -2.74 -7.22 18.77
N SER A 161 -3.14 -7.46 17.53
CA SER A 161 -3.68 -8.75 17.08
C SER A 161 -3.30 -9.03 15.62
N LYS A 162 -3.43 -10.30 15.22
CA LYS A 162 -3.21 -10.74 13.84
C LYS A 162 -4.15 -10.05 12.85
N GLU A 163 -5.40 -9.84 13.24
CA GLU A 163 -6.41 -9.18 12.43
C GLU A 163 -6.03 -7.71 12.15
N ILE A 164 -5.50 -7.00 13.16
CA ILE A 164 -4.99 -5.64 12.99
C ILE A 164 -3.82 -5.62 12.01
N PHE A 165 -2.91 -6.59 12.11
CA PHE A 165 -1.76 -6.69 11.20
C PHE A 165 -2.22 -6.96 9.76
N HIS A 166 -3.13 -7.91 9.55
CA HIS A 166 -3.73 -8.20 8.24
C HIS A 166 -4.43 -6.98 7.66
N GLN A 167 -5.30 -6.34 8.44
CA GLN A 167 -6.02 -5.15 8.00
C GLN A 167 -5.03 -4.04 7.62
N ARG A 168 -3.94 -3.88 8.39
CA ARG A 168 -2.90 -2.91 8.08
C ARG A 168 -2.19 -3.20 6.76
N MET A 169 -1.87 -4.46 6.46
CA MET A 169 -1.31 -4.85 5.16
C MET A 169 -2.25 -4.49 4.01
N CYS A 170 -3.53 -4.90 4.10
CA CYS A 170 -4.53 -4.58 3.07
C CYS A 170 -4.71 -3.08 2.87
N GLN A 171 -4.68 -2.29 3.95
CA GLN A 171 -4.76 -0.83 3.87
C GLN A 171 -3.53 -0.23 3.19
N TYR A 172 -2.33 -0.72 3.49
CA TYR A 172 -1.12 -0.29 2.80
C TYR A 172 -1.17 -0.62 1.30
N GLU A 173 -1.56 -1.84 0.94
CA GLU A 173 -1.73 -2.28 -0.45
C GLU A 173 -2.67 -1.37 -1.24
N ALA A 174 -3.84 -1.05 -0.67
CA ALA A 174 -4.82 -0.17 -1.30
C ALA A 174 -4.27 1.24 -1.52
N VAL A 175 -3.53 1.78 -0.55
CA VAL A 175 -2.95 3.13 -0.65
C VAL A 175 -1.85 3.18 -1.71
N VAL A 176 -1.05 2.13 -1.88
CA VAL A 176 0.05 2.13 -2.86
C VAL A 176 -0.35 1.64 -4.26
N GLU A 177 -1.57 1.13 -4.45
CA GLU A 177 -2.00 0.45 -5.68
C GLU A 177 -1.71 1.25 -6.96
N ARG A 178 -2.08 2.54 -6.99
CA ARG A 178 -1.87 3.40 -8.16
C ARG A 178 -0.39 3.71 -8.40
N LEU A 179 0.36 4.03 -7.34
CA LEU A 179 1.80 4.24 -7.43
C LEU A 179 2.54 2.97 -7.87
N LEU A 180 2.14 1.79 -7.39
CA LEU A 180 2.68 0.50 -7.82
C LEU A 180 2.55 0.34 -9.33
N ALA A 181 1.37 0.61 -9.87
CA ALA A 181 1.12 0.48 -11.31
C ALA A 181 1.94 1.46 -12.15
N LEU A 182 2.06 2.70 -11.69
CA LEU A 182 2.89 3.72 -12.34
C LEU A 182 4.37 3.31 -12.36
N LEU A 183 4.91 2.87 -11.24
CA LEU A 183 6.32 2.48 -11.16
C LEU A 183 6.61 1.17 -11.90
N ALA A 184 5.69 0.20 -11.90
CA ALA A 184 5.81 -1.00 -12.72
C ALA A 184 5.91 -0.65 -14.22
N ALA A 185 5.00 0.21 -14.71
CA ALA A 185 5.02 0.70 -16.09
C ALA A 185 6.30 1.46 -16.42
N LEU A 186 6.74 2.37 -15.54
CA LEU A 186 7.99 3.10 -15.68
C LEU A 186 9.18 2.14 -15.77
N SER A 187 9.23 1.16 -14.87
CA SER A 187 10.32 0.21 -14.75
C SER A 187 10.44 -0.70 -15.97
N TYR A 188 9.31 -1.11 -16.56
CA TYR A 188 9.26 -1.95 -17.76
C TYR A 188 9.61 -1.16 -19.04
N HIS A 189 9.00 0.01 -19.23
CA HIS A 189 9.08 0.74 -20.50
C HIS A 189 10.25 1.72 -20.61
N ASP A 190 10.72 2.33 -19.51
CA ASP A 190 11.79 3.34 -19.54
C ASP A 190 13.17 2.73 -19.84
N THR A 191 13.99 3.44 -20.62
CA THR A 191 15.35 3.00 -20.98
C THR A 191 16.40 3.33 -19.92
N GLY A 192 16.00 3.79 -18.74
CA GLY A 192 16.87 4.20 -17.63
C GLY A 192 17.13 5.70 -17.52
N GLN A 193 16.54 6.53 -18.39
CA GLN A 193 16.69 7.99 -18.31
C GLN A 193 15.96 8.56 -17.09
N ASN A 194 14.86 7.92 -16.71
CA ASN A 194 14.00 8.36 -15.62
C ASN A 194 14.14 7.47 -14.37
N ALA A 195 15.16 6.60 -14.33
CA ALA A 195 15.39 5.64 -13.25
C ALA A 195 15.52 6.31 -11.86
N TYR A 196 15.90 7.59 -11.79
CA TYR A 196 15.97 8.33 -10.53
C TYR A 196 14.58 8.50 -9.87
N LEU A 197 13.49 8.48 -10.64
CA LEU A 197 12.12 8.53 -10.12
C LEU A 197 11.80 7.25 -9.32
N LEU A 198 12.24 6.09 -9.80
CA LEU A 198 12.12 4.82 -9.07
C LEU A 198 12.85 4.90 -7.73
N THR A 199 14.11 5.35 -7.75
CA THR A 199 14.91 5.50 -6.52
C THR A 199 14.24 6.44 -5.53
N ARG A 200 13.87 7.66 -5.96
CA ARG A 200 13.29 8.67 -5.08
C ARG A 200 11.94 8.25 -4.49
N SER A 201 11.10 7.58 -5.28
CA SER A 201 9.78 7.14 -4.82
C SER A 201 9.93 6.09 -3.71
N ILE A 202 10.84 5.13 -3.90
CA ILE A 202 11.14 4.11 -2.89
C ILE A 202 11.77 4.76 -1.65
N GLU A 203 12.77 5.64 -1.81
CA GLU A 203 13.40 6.35 -0.69
C GLU A 203 12.40 7.18 0.12
N ARG A 204 11.43 7.81 -0.55
CA ARG A 204 10.39 8.58 0.13
C ARG A 204 9.55 7.72 1.05
N LEU A 205 9.20 6.51 0.61
CA LEU A 205 8.45 5.53 1.39
C LEU A 205 9.30 4.81 2.47
N LEU A 206 10.62 4.92 2.40
CA LEU A 206 11.52 4.50 3.50
C LEU A 206 11.64 5.53 4.61
N SER A 207 11.23 6.77 4.36
CA SER A 207 11.14 7.80 5.39
C SER A 207 9.89 7.56 6.24
N VAL A 208 9.99 6.61 7.18
CA VAL A 208 8.87 6.20 8.03
C VAL A 208 8.40 7.33 8.95
N PRO A 209 7.07 7.52 9.12
CA PRO A 209 6.54 8.62 9.93
C PRO A 209 6.65 8.37 11.44
N ARG A 210 6.74 7.09 11.89
CA ARG A 210 6.62 6.73 13.30
C ARG A 210 7.80 5.89 13.77
N HIS A 211 8.25 6.17 15.00
CA HIS A 211 9.42 5.54 15.63
C HIS A 211 9.10 4.93 17.01
N ASN A 212 7.83 4.96 17.42
CA ASN A 212 7.34 4.38 18.68
C ASN A 212 6.02 3.62 18.47
N GLY A 213 5.70 2.70 19.37
CA GLY A 213 4.50 1.87 19.29
C GLY A 213 4.83 0.38 19.23
N VAL A 214 3.92 -0.40 18.68
CA VAL A 214 4.04 -1.85 18.55
C VAL A 214 5.12 -2.19 17.51
N GLN A 215 6.06 -3.07 17.86
CA GLN A 215 7.26 -3.36 17.07
C GLN A 215 6.93 -3.92 15.68
N GLU A 216 5.95 -4.81 15.60
CA GLU A 216 5.45 -5.44 14.39
C GLU A 216 4.86 -4.38 13.44
N LEU A 217 4.12 -3.40 13.97
CA LEU A 217 3.57 -2.29 13.20
C LEU A 217 4.65 -1.29 12.77
N LEU A 218 5.69 -1.10 13.60
CA LEU A 218 6.84 -0.26 13.25
C LEU A 218 7.61 -0.84 12.07
N ASP A 219 7.91 -2.14 12.10
CA ASP A 219 8.60 -2.84 11.02
C ASP A 219 7.72 -2.91 9.76
N LEU A 220 6.40 -3.06 9.92
CA LEU A 220 5.46 -3.09 8.79
C LEU A 220 5.40 -1.76 8.03
N GLN A 221 5.86 -0.63 8.58
CA GLN A 221 5.96 0.63 7.82
C GLN A 221 6.88 0.54 6.59
N TYR A 222 7.78 -0.44 6.51
CA TYR A 222 8.62 -0.68 5.34
C TYR A 222 7.94 -1.51 4.25
N TYR A 223 6.76 -2.07 4.53
CA TYR A 223 6.01 -2.92 3.59
C TYR A 223 5.57 -2.20 2.30
N PRO A 224 5.06 -0.95 2.34
CA PRO A 224 4.83 -0.14 1.14
C PRO A 224 6.05 -0.06 0.21
N ALA A 225 7.24 0.19 0.76
CA ALA A 225 8.47 0.26 -0.03
C ALA A 225 8.89 -1.11 -0.58
N LEU A 226 8.63 -2.19 0.16
CA LEU A 226 8.84 -3.57 -0.31
C LEU A 226 7.95 -3.88 -1.53
N LEU A 227 6.66 -3.52 -1.47
CA LEU A 227 5.74 -3.70 -2.60
C LEU A 227 6.23 -2.97 -3.85
N LEU A 228 6.63 -1.69 -3.72
CA LEU A 228 7.19 -0.94 -4.85
C LEU A 228 8.43 -1.61 -5.44
N THR A 229 9.29 -2.12 -4.56
CA THR A 229 10.54 -2.80 -4.93
C THR A 229 10.27 -4.07 -5.73
N TYR A 230 9.31 -4.90 -5.29
CA TYR A 230 8.94 -6.13 -6.00
C TYR A 230 8.24 -5.83 -7.32
N ALA A 231 7.19 -5.00 -7.33
CA ALA A 231 6.43 -4.70 -8.54
C ALA A 231 7.33 -4.08 -9.63
N SER A 232 8.13 -3.07 -9.25
CA SER A 232 9.04 -2.41 -10.18
C SER A 232 10.21 -3.30 -10.56
N GLY A 233 10.74 -4.08 -9.62
CA GLY A 233 11.91 -4.92 -9.82
C GLY A 233 11.64 -6.09 -10.77
N VAL A 234 10.54 -6.82 -10.55
CA VAL A 234 10.09 -7.89 -11.45
C VAL A 234 9.80 -7.33 -12.84
N SER A 235 9.15 -6.16 -12.93
CA SER A 235 8.90 -5.47 -14.21
C SER A 235 10.18 -5.07 -14.94
N ALA A 236 11.18 -4.53 -14.24
CA ALA A 236 12.47 -4.20 -14.85
C ALA A 236 13.20 -5.45 -15.34
N LEU A 237 13.19 -6.51 -14.55
CA LEU A 237 13.87 -7.75 -14.90
C LEU A 237 13.25 -8.40 -16.14
N ALA A 238 11.91 -8.46 -16.21
CA ALA A 238 11.16 -8.96 -17.35
C ALA A 238 11.58 -8.27 -18.68
N ALA A 239 11.68 -6.94 -18.65
CA ALA A 239 12.10 -6.15 -19.81
C ALA A 239 13.63 -5.97 -19.93
N LYS A 240 14.43 -6.69 -19.13
CA LYS A 240 15.91 -6.59 -19.05
C LYS A 240 16.41 -5.14 -18.89
N ARG A 241 15.66 -4.32 -18.15
CA ARG A 241 15.99 -2.91 -17.84
C ARG A 241 16.93 -2.83 -16.64
N PHE A 242 18.17 -3.30 -16.79
CA PHE A 242 19.12 -3.39 -15.67
C PHE A 242 19.46 -2.03 -15.02
N ARG A 243 19.39 -0.91 -15.77
CA ARG A 243 19.53 0.44 -15.21
C ARG A 243 18.41 0.78 -14.21
N ASN A 244 17.18 0.39 -14.51
CA ASN A 244 16.03 0.57 -13.62
C ASN A 244 16.16 -0.37 -12.43
N LEU A 245 16.55 -1.63 -12.67
CA LEU A 245 16.76 -2.62 -11.62
C LEU A 245 17.83 -2.16 -10.60
N ALA A 246 18.95 -1.60 -11.07
CA ALA A 246 19.98 -1.00 -10.21
C ALA A 246 19.44 0.19 -9.41
N ALA A 247 18.57 1.01 -10.02
CA ALA A 247 17.92 2.14 -9.35
C ALA A 247 16.90 1.72 -8.28
N ILE A 248 16.39 0.49 -8.34
CA ILE A 248 15.45 -0.09 -7.38
C ILE A 248 16.18 -0.84 -6.25
N LEU A 249 17.15 -1.69 -6.57
CA LEU A 249 17.78 -2.58 -5.58
C LEU A 249 19.03 -2.00 -4.92
N ARG A 250 19.79 -1.14 -5.62
CA ARG A 250 21.11 -0.69 -5.13
C ARG A 250 21.13 0.74 -4.64
N LYS A 251 20.40 1.62 -5.33
CA LYS A 251 20.47 3.07 -5.09
C LYS A 251 19.66 3.54 -3.87
N PRO A 252 18.45 3.00 -3.58
CA PRO A 252 17.64 3.55 -2.50
C PRO A 252 18.29 3.38 -1.13
N LYS A 253 18.31 4.47 -0.37
CA LYS A 253 18.81 4.50 1.01
C LYS A 253 17.73 4.97 1.96
N TYR A 254 17.66 4.36 3.14
CA TYR A 254 16.88 4.94 4.23
C TYR A 254 17.68 6.04 4.93
N ARG A 255 16.97 7.01 5.50
CA ARG A 255 17.54 7.99 6.41
C ARG A 255 16.70 8.01 7.66
N ASP A 256 17.25 7.50 8.76
CA ASP A 256 16.64 7.62 10.07
C ASP A 256 17.19 8.88 10.74
N GLN A 257 16.40 9.94 10.79
CA GLN A 257 16.82 11.20 11.40
C GLN A 257 16.89 11.10 12.93
N ALA A 258 16.08 10.23 13.54
CA ALA A 258 16.06 10.05 15.00
C ALA A 258 17.32 9.32 15.47
N LEU A 259 17.75 8.29 14.72
CA LEU A 259 18.94 7.49 15.01
C LEU A 259 20.22 8.01 14.33
N ARG A 260 20.10 8.99 13.43
CA ARG A 260 21.20 9.49 12.55
C ARG A 260 21.85 8.38 11.73
N GLU A 261 21.06 7.38 11.35
CA GLU A 261 21.51 6.24 10.58
C GLU A 261 21.13 6.38 9.11
N THR A 262 22.03 5.93 8.24
CA THR A 262 21.76 5.79 6.82
C THR A 262 22.31 4.47 6.33
N GLY A 263 21.50 3.72 5.59
CA GLY A 263 21.89 2.43 5.04
C GLY A 263 21.09 2.09 3.78
N PRO A 264 21.42 0.99 3.11
CA PRO A 264 20.67 0.55 1.93
C PRO A 264 19.25 0.13 2.31
N LEU A 265 18.29 0.35 1.41
CA LEU A 265 16.91 -0.18 1.51
C LEU A 265 16.88 -1.65 1.96
N LEU A 266 17.77 -2.45 1.37
CA LEU A 266 17.78 -3.91 1.55
C LEU A 266 18.01 -4.32 3.01
N GLU A 267 18.67 -3.49 3.82
CA GLU A 267 18.82 -3.72 5.26
C GLU A 267 17.46 -3.72 5.98
N LYS A 268 16.59 -2.74 5.66
CA LYS A 268 15.24 -2.67 6.24
C LYS A 268 14.31 -3.75 5.68
N VAL A 269 14.46 -4.09 4.40
CA VAL A 269 13.78 -5.26 3.80
C VAL A 269 14.17 -6.54 4.52
N GLY A 270 15.46 -6.74 4.81
CA GLY A 270 15.95 -7.89 5.57
C GLY A 270 15.39 -7.94 6.98
N LYS A 271 15.29 -6.80 7.66
CA LYS A 271 14.65 -6.72 8.98
C LYS A 271 13.18 -7.14 8.93
N LEU A 272 12.39 -6.59 7.99
CA LEU A 272 10.98 -6.97 7.82
C LEU A 272 10.83 -8.46 7.50
N ALA A 273 11.68 -8.99 6.62
CA ALA A 273 11.70 -10.41 6.30
C ALA A 273 12.00 -11.27 7.54
N LEU A 274 12.95 -10.88 8.39
CA LEU A 274 13.24 -11.60 9.64
C LEU A 274 12.06 -11.59 10.61
N THR A 275 11.38 -10.46 10.79
CA THR A 275 10.16 -10.37 11.62
C THR A 275 9.12 -11.35 11.10
N LEU A 276 8.85 -11.36 9.79
CA LEU A 276 7.84 -12.23 9.18
C LEU A 276 8.25 -13.69 9.03
N ILE A 277 9.55 -14.02 9.10
CA ILE A 277 10.04 -15.40 9.22
C ILE A 277 9.80 -15.94 10.63
N ARG A 278 9.91 -15.09 11.67
CA ARG A 278 9.65 -15.48 13.07
C ARG A 278 8.15 -15.57 13.34
N GLU A 279 7.38 -14.67 12.75
CA GLU A 279 5.95 -14.50 12.98
C GLU A 279 5.15 -14.81 11.71
N LYS A 280 5.43 -15.97 11.11
CA LYS A 280 4.81 -16.41 9.86
C LYS A 280 3.29 -16.32 9.86
N GLU A 281 2.68 -16.59 11.01
CA GLU A 281 1.23 -16.55 11.18
C GLU A 281 0.63 -15.17 10.98
N LEU A 282 1.41 -14.09 11.04
CA LEU A 282 0.93 -12.74 10.74
C LEU A 282 0.75 -12.46 9.25
N VAL A 283 1.30 -13.30 8.37
CA VAL A 283 1.07 -13.15 6.94
C VAL A 283 -0.37 -13.61 6.64
N PRO A 284 -1.17 -12.83 5.88
CA PRO A 284 -2.57 -13.12 5.56
C PRO A 284 -2.70 -14.27 4.54
N ARG A 285 -2.23 -15.46 4.92
CA ARG A 285 -2.35 -16.70 4.17
C ARG A 285 -2.94 -17.81 5.04
N PRO A 286 -3.85 -18.65 4.52
CA PRO A 286 -4.46 -19.73 5.30
C PRO A 286 -3.45 -20.71 5.93
N ASN A 287 -2.37 -21.00 5.19
CA ASN A 287 -1.36 -21.98 5.57
C ASN A 287 -0.02 -21.34 5.95
N ALA A 288 -0.03 -20.08 6.41
CA ALA A 288 1.21 -19.32 6.61
C ALA A 288 2.23 -20.02 7.54
N ALA A 289 1.75 -20.74 8.57
CA ALA A 289 2.60 -21.47 9.52
C ALA A 289 3.37 -22.64 8.88
N SER A 290 2.79 -23.33 7.90
CA SER A 290 3.39 -24.50 7.26
C SER A 290 4.18 -24.17 5.99
N GLU A 291 4.00 -22.96 5.44
CA GLU A 291 4.76 -22.50 4.28
C GLU A 291 6.21 -22.14 4.64
N TYR A 292 7.13 -22.44 3.71
CA TYR A 292 8.54 -22.08 3.88
C TYR A 292 8.75 -20.56 3.85
N THR A 293 8.08 -19.87 2.91
CA THR A 293 8.21 -18.43 2.65
C THR A 293 6.84 -17.76 2.46
N PRO A 294 6.03 -17.63 3.53
CA PRO A 294 4.66 -17.14 3.41
C PRO A 294 4.56 -15.70 2.87
N LEU A 295 5.47 -14.81 3.27
CA LEU A 295 5.50 -13.44 2.75
C LEU A 295 5.75 -13.42 1.23
N SER A 296 6.75 -14.16 0.75
CA SER A 296 7.05 -14.23 -0.69
C SER A 296 5.90 -14.84 -1.48
N ASN A 297 5.23 -15.87 -0.95
CA ASN A 297 4.03 -16.43 -1.59
C ASN A 297 2.88 -15.42 -1.63
N TYR A 298 2.71 -14.65 -0.56
CA TYR A 298 1.71 -13.58 -0.52
C TYR A 298 2.01 -12.49 -1.56
N LEU A 299 3.25 -12.01 -1.64
CA LEU A 299 3.68 -11.04 -2.64
C LEU A 299 3.52 -11.56 -4.07
N PHE A 300 3.86 -12.83 -4.31
CA PHE A 300 3.71 -13.48 -5.60
C PHE A 300 2.26 -13.48 -6.08
N ASP A 301 1.32 -13.88 -5.21
CA ASP A 301 -0.10 -13.92 -5.52
C ASP A 301 -0.69 -12.50 -5.65
N HIS A 302 -0.31 -11.59 -4.74
CA HIS A 302 -0.81 -10.21 -4.72
C HIS A 302 -0.38 -9.41 -5.95
N LEU A 303 0.85 -9.57 -6.43
CA LEU A 303 1.38 -8.82 -7.57
C LEU A 303 1.00 -9.44 -8.92
N ARG A 304 0.51 -10.68 -8.96
CA ARG A 304 0.17 -11.36 -10.22
C ARG A 304 -0.82 -10.56 -11.08
N PRO A 305 -1.94 -10.03 -10.57
CA PRO A 305 -2.90 -9.28 -11.38
C PRO A 305 -2.28 -8.03 -12.01
N LEU A 306 -1.47 -7.29 -11.24
CA LEU A 306 -0.80 -6.08 -11.70
C LEU A 306 0.22 -6.37 -12.80
N LEU A 307 0.99 -7.46 -12.64
CA LEU A 307 2.11 -7.79 -13.52
C LEU A 307 1.68 -8.60 -14.76
N ARG A 308 0.40 -8.98 -14.86
CA ARG A 308 -0.13 -9.77 -15.97
C ARG A 308 0.02 -9.09 -17.33
N ASP A 309 -0.08 -7.76 -17.38
CA ASP A 309 0.07 -7.00 -18.62
C ASP A 309 1.52 -6.99 -19.15
N TYR A 310 2.50 -7.27 -18.29
CA TYR A 310 3.93 -7.28 -18.61
C TYR A 310 4.50 -8.69 -18.77
N LEU A 311 3.95 -9.65 -18.02
CA LEU A 311 4.31 -11.07 -17.97
C LEU A 311 3.01 -11.89 -18.06
N PRO A 312 2.44 -12.09 -19.26
CA PRO A 312 1.15 -12.75 -19.41
C PRO A 312 1.21 -14.25 -19.13
N ASP A 313 2.35 -14.90 -19.37
CA ASP A 313 2.56 -16.31 -19.10
C ASP A 313 2.85 -16.55 -17.60
N ASP A 314 2.19 -17.55 -17.02
CA ASP A 314 2.31 -17.83 -15.58
C ASP A 314 3.66 -18.48 -15.24
N ALA A 315 4.25 -19.28 -16.14
CA ALA A 315 5.54 -19.90 -15.90
C ALA A 315 6.68 -18.87 -16.01
N GLU A 316 6.62 -17.98 -17.01
CA GLU A 316 7.54 -16.86 -17.16
C GLU A 316 7.45 -15.89 -15.97
N TYR A 317 6.24 -15.60 -15.49
CA TYR A 317 6.06 -14.82 -14.26
C TYR A 317 6.72 -15.50 -13.06
N GLU A 318 6.50 -16.79 -12.88
CA GLU A 318 7.06 -17.55 -11.77
C GLU A 318 8.59 -17.59 -11.79
N GLU A 319 9.18 -17.85 -12.96
CA GLU A 319 10.63 -17.83 -13.16
C GLU A 319 11.22 -16.44 -12.94
N THR A 320 10.62 -15.40 -13.52
CA THR A 320 11.10 -14.02 -13.37
C THR A 320 11.03 -13.58 -11.91
N PHE A 321 9.98 -13.95 -11.18
CA PHE A 321 9.85 -13.65 -9.76
C PHE A 321 10.95 -14.34 -8.93
N ASP A 322 11.23 -15.61 -9.22
CA ASP A 322 12.29 -16.36 -8.54
C ASP A 322 13.69 -15.77 -8.82
N ILE A 323 13.99 -15.42 -10.08
CA ILE A 323 15.26 -14.77 -10.45
C ILE A 323 15.37 -13.41 -9.76
N PHE A 324 14.28 -12.64 -9.70
CA PHE A 324 14.25 -11.36 -9.00
C PHE A 324 14.55 -11.51 -7.51
N GLU A 325 13.87 -12.43 -6.81
CA GLU A 325 14.12 -12.67 -5.38
C GLU A 325 15.54 -13.18 -5.14
N TYR A 326 16.07 -14.04 -6.02
CA TYR A 326 17.45 -14.50 -5.95
C TYR A 326 18.44 -13.33 -6.11
N LEU A 327 18.25 -12.48 -7.11
CA LEU A 327 19.09 -11.30 -7.32
C LEU A 327 18.99 -10.30 -6.15
N LEU A 328 17.81 -10.13 -5.56
CA LEU A 328 17.61 -9.34 -4.35
C LEU A 328 18.46 -9.91 -3.20
N ALA A 329 18.45 -11.23 -3.00
CA ALA A 329 19.21 -11.91 -1.96
C ALA A 329 20.73 -11.74 -2.15
N LEU A 330 21.23 -11.89 -3.38
CA LEU A 330 22.65 -11.67 -3.71
C LEU A 330 23.03 -10.20 -3.51
N THR A 331 22.18 -9.27 -3.94
CA THR A 331 22.41 -7.82 -3.78
C THR A 331 22.41 -7.43 -2.29
N TYR A 332 21.57 -8.06 -1.48
CA TYR A 332 21.57 -7.90 -0.04
C TYR A 332 22.92 -8.28 0.56
N MET A 333 23.44 -9.49 0.25
CA MET A 333 24.75 -9.93 0.75
C MET A 333 25.88 -9.00 0.33
N ASP A 334 25.87 -8.54 -0.93
CA ASP A 334 26.91 -7.64 -1.44
C ASP A 334 26.88 -6.26 -0.77
N LEU A 335 25.70 -5.66 -0.59
CA LEU A 335 25.56 -4.30 -0.05
C LEU A 335 25.60 -4.21 1.47
N VAL A 336 25.01 -5.19 2.16
CA VAL A 336 24.96 -5.23 3.63
C VAL A 336 26.24 -5.87 4.19
N GLY A 337 26.94 -6.69 3.40
CA GLY A 337 28.18 -7.36 3.82
C GLY A 337 27.93 -8.52 4.78
N ASP A 338 26.72 -9.09 4.76
CA ASP A 338 26.30 -10.17 5.66
C ASP A 338 26.48 -11.55 5.00
N THR A 339 26.51 -12.60 5.83
CA THR A 339 26.63 -14.00 5.39
C THR A 339 25.28 -14.71 5.28
N TRP A 340 24.18 -14.01 5.58
CA TRP A 340 22.81 -14.45 5.33
C TRP A 340 22.09 -13.48 4.38
N SER A 341 20.95 -13.90 3.84
CA SER A 341 20.10 -13.04 3.02
C SER A 341 18.61 -13.35 3.23
N PRO A 342 17.70 -12.42 2.87
CA PRO A 342 16.27 -12.73 2.78
C PRO A 342 16.02 -13.92 1.86
N ILE A 343 15.17 -14.85 2.29
CA ILE A 343 14.88 -16.07 1.53
C ILE A 343 13.53 -15.96 0.82
N GLY A 344 13.50 -16.34 -0.45
CA GLY A 344 12.32 -16.28 -1.31
C GLY A 344 11.81 -17.66 -1.75
N ARG A 345 10.83 -17.67 -2.66
CA ARG A 345 10.19 -18.88 -3.23
C ARG A 345 11.21 -19.78 -3.92
N PHE A 346 12.17 -19.16 -4.61
CA PHE A 346 13.28 -19.82 -5.28
C PHE A 346 14.01 -20.83 -4.38
N ALA A 347 14.03 -20.61 -3.06
CA ALA A 347 14.75 -21.46 -2.14
C ALA A 347 14.11 -22.83 -1.94
N TRP A 348 12.78 -22.98 -1.96
CA TRP A 348 12.13 -24.29 -1.81
C TRP A 348 11.66 -24.87 -3.15
N ARG A 349 11.35 -24.04 -4.14
CA ARG A 349 10.86 -24.49 -5.46
C ARG A 349 11.85 -25.43 -6.16
N TYR A 350 13.15 -25.14 -6.06
CA TYR A 350 14.23 -25.95 -6.64
C TYR A 350 14.94 -26.85 -5.61
N ARG A 351 14.25 -27.23 -4.52
CA ARG A 351 14.86 -28.05 -3.45
C ARG A 351 15.05 -29.52 -3.84
N HIS A 352 14.09 -30.07 -4.58
CA HIS A 352 14.04 -31.50 -4.90
C HIS A 352 14.52 -31.82 -6.33
N GLY A 353 14.77 -30.81 -7.15
CA GLY A 353 15.30 -30.96 -8.51
C GLY A 353 16.82 -30.82 -8.58
N GLU A 354 17.37 -31.02 -9.77
CA GLU A 354 18.78 -30.76 -10.05
C GLU A 354 19.05 -29.26 -10.04
N TRP A 355 19.69 -28.77 -8.98
CA TRP A 355 20.03 -27.35 -8.83
C TRP A 355 20.80 -26.81 -10.03
N GLU A 356 21.68 -27.62 -10.61
CA GLU A 356 22.49 -27.22 -11.78
C GLU A 356 21.67 -26.92 -13.04
N GLN A 357 20.44 -27.43 -13.11
CA GLN A 357 19.50 -27.24 -14.21
C GLN A 357 18.42 -26.18 -13.90
N CYS A 358 18.47 -25.53 -12.73
CA CYS A 358 17.45 -24.53 -12.39
C CYS A 358 17.71 -23.19 -13.09
N PRO A 359 16.66 -22.41 -13.40
CA PRO A 359 16.78 -21.13 -14.11
C PRO A 359 17.72 -20.12 -13.44
N LEU A 360 17.87 -20.19 -12.11
CA LEU A 360 18.79 -19.31 -11.36
C LEU A 360 20.25 -19.55 -11.74
N VAL A 361 20.63 -20.82 -11.91
CA VAL A 361 22.00 -21.20 -12.29
C VAL A 361 22.27 -20.83 -13.74
N GLU A 362 21.29 -21.02 -14.62
CA GLU A 362 21.38 -20.58 -16.02
C GLU A 362 21.53 -19.06 -16.12
N PHE A 363 20.73 -18.30 -15.36
CA PHE A 363 20.86 -16.84 -15.27
C PHE A 363 22.27 -16.42 -14.84
N VAL A 364 22.80 -17.00 -13.76
CA VAL A 364 24.16 -16.71 -13.28
C VAL A 364 25.22 -17.05 -14.33
N LYS A 365 25.14 -18.23 -14.95
CA LYS A 365 26.07 -18.67 -16.00
C LYS A 365 26.06 -17.68 -17.18
N SER A 366 24.87 -17.32 -17.68
CA SER A 366 24.71 -16.33 -18.75
C SER A 366 25.36 -14.99 -18.40
N GLU A 367 25.17 -14.47 -17.19
CA GLU A 367 25.76 -13.18 -16.80
C GLU A 367 27.28 -13.25 -16.58
N LEU A 368 27.81 -14.37 -16.07
CA LEU A 368 29.25 -14.59 -15.95
C LEU A 368 29.94 -14.77 -17.31
N GLU A 369 29.32 -15.49 -18.25
CA GLU A 369 29.83 -15.69 -19.61
C GLU A 369 29.92 -14.38 -20.39
N LYS A 370 28.96 -13.47 -20.19
CA LYS A 370 29.02 -12.11 -20.75
C LYS A 370 30.18 -11.30 -20.17
N GLY A 371 30.59 -11.58 -18.93
CA GLY A 371 31.68 -10.89 -18.25
C GLY A 371 31.52 -9.37 -18.29
N ALA A 372 32.52 -8.66 -18.82
CA ALA A 372 32.50 -7.19 -18.95
C ALA A 372 31.36 -6.65 -19.84
N SER A 373 30.73 -7.49 -20.67
CA SER A 373 29.58 -7.11 -21.50
C SER A 373 28.22 -7.33 -20.83
N SER A 374 28.20 -7.89 -19.60
CA SER A 374 26.96 -8.03 -18.83
C SER A 374 26.39 -6.65 -18.49
N GLU A 375 25.20 -6.35 -19.01
CA GLU A 375 24.49 -5.12 -18.67
C GLU A 375 24.16 -5.03 -17.17
N LEU A 376 23.95 -6.17 -16.51
CA LEU A 376 23.77 -6.23 -15.06
C LEU A 376 25.02 -5.71 -14.35
N LEU A 377 26.20 -6.22 -14.67
CA LEU A 377 27.46 -5.79 -14.05
C LEU A 377 27.82 -4.35 -14.42
N VAL A 378 27.62 -3.93 -15.68
CA VAL A 378 27.88 -2.56 -16.13
C VAL A 378 27.05 -1.52 -15.37
N THR A 379 25.85 -1.89 -14.89
CA THR A 379 25.03 -0.99 -14.04
C THR A 379 25.47 -0.96 -12.57
N GLY A 380 26.57 -1.61 -12.27
CA GLY A 380 27.32 -1.55 -11.02
C GLY A 380 26.99 -2.64 -10.02
N PHE A 381 26.08 -3.58 -10.32
CA PHE A 381 25.85 -4.75 -9.47
C PHE A 381 27.18 -5.47 -9.20
N PHE A 382 27.40 -5.91 -7.96
CA PHE A 382 28.61 -6.62 -7.54
C PHE A 382 29.89 -5.83 -7.87
N SER A 383 29.85 -4.51 -7.66
CA SER A 383 30.92 -3.57 -8.03
C SER A 383 31.33 -3.61 -9.51
N GLY A 384 30.45 -4.12 -10.38
CA GLY A 384 30.73 -4.33 -11.80
C GLY A 384 31.76 -5.42 -12.10
N SER A 385 32.02 -6.32 -11.15
CA SER A 385 33.02 -7.38 -11.26
C SER A 385 32.36 -8.76 -11.35
N ALA A 386 32.73 -9.52 -12.39
CA ALA A 386 32.31 -10.92 -12.54
C ALA A 386 32.88 -11.80 -11.41
N ASP A 387 34.11 -11.53 -10.96
CA ASP A 387 34.74 -12.25 -9.85
C ASP A 387 33.96 -12.03 -8.54
N ARG A 388 33.59 -10.77 -8.26
CA ARG A 388 32.78 -10.42 -7.09
C ARG A 388 31.39 -11.07 -7.17
N PHE A 389 30.78 -11.08 -8.35
CA PHE A 389 29.50 -11.74 -8.56
C PHE A 389 29.60 -13.25 -8.27
N ALA A 390 30.62 -13.92 -8.80
CA ALA A 390 30.87 -15.35 -8.55
C ALA A 390 31.12 -15.65 -7.06
N GLU A 391 31.90 -14.80 -6.37
CA GLU A 391 32.14 -14.90 -4.92
C GLU A 391 30.84 -14.85 -4.10
N ILE A 392 29.97 -13.87 -4.41
CA ILE A 392 28.68 -13.71 -3.73
C ILE A 392 27.74 -14.86 -4.03
N VAL A 393 27.69 -15.35 -5.27
CA VAL A 393 26.91 -16.55 -5.65
C VAL A 393 27.35 -17.76 -4.84
N GLN A 394 28.67 -18.00 -4.73
CA GLN A 394 29.21 -19.13 -3.97
C GLN A 394 28.87 -19.02 -2.48
N THR A 395 29.09 -17.84 -1.89
CA THR A 395 28.75 -17.57 -0.48
C THR A 395 27.26 -17.79 -0.22
N HIS A 396 26.40 -17.29 -1.11
CA HIS A 396 24.97 -17.48 -1.01
C HIS A 396 24.56 -18.95 -1.14
N LEU A 397 25.18 -19.71 -2.05
CA LEU A 397 24.89 -21.13 -2.24
C LEU A 397 25.18 -21.94 -0.97
N GLU A 398 26.32 -21.70 -0.33
CA GLU A 398 26.69 -22.34 0.93
C GLU A 398 25.71 -22.01 2.07
N TRP A 399 25.30 -20.75 2.15
CA TRP A 399 24.27 -20.33 3.10
C TRP A 399 22.90 -20.98 2.80
N LEU A 400 22.47 -20.99 1.54
CA LEU A 400 21.18 -21.54 1.11
C LEU A 400 21.09 -23.04 1.43
N GLN A 401 22.18 -23.79 1.24
CA GLN A 401 22.26 -25.20 1.61
C GLN A 401 22.04 -25.40 3.12
N LYS A 402 22.62 -24.54 3.97
CA LYS A 402 22.41 -24.59 5.42
C LYS A 402 20.95 -24.32 5.78
N VAL A 403 20.29 -23.39 5.11
CA VAL A 403 18.87 -23.11 5.35
C VAL A 403 17.98 -24.28 4.91
N ARG A 404 18.20 -24.81 3.70
CA ARG A 404 17.43 -25.95 3.17
C ARG A 404 17.53 -27.21 4.03
N ARG A 405 18.66 -27.44 4.69
CA ARG A 405 18.84 -28.56 5.64
C ARG A 405 17.96 -28.43 6.89
N LYS A 406 17.61 -27.22 7.31
CA LYS A 406 16.72 -26.97 8.45
C LYS A 406 15.23 -27.15 8.11
N TRP A 407 14.91 -27.31 6.83
CA TRP A 407 13.56 -27.60 6.33
C TRP A 407 13.32 -29.10 6.13
N VAL A 408 14.33 -29.93 6.38
CA VAL A 408 14.21 -31.38 6.59
C VAL A 408 13.91 -31.56 8.08
#